data_AF-A0A016U996-F1
#
_entry.id   AF-A0A016U996-F1
#
_cell.length_a   1.000
_cell.length_b   1.000
_cell.length_c   1.000
_cell.angle_alpha   90.00
_cell.angle_beta   90.00
_cell.angle_gamma   90.00
#
_symmetry.space_group_name_H-M   'P 1'
#
loop_
_entity.id
_entity.type
_entity.pdbx_description
1 polymer ?
#
loop_
_entity_poly.entity_id
_entity_poly.type
_entity_poly.pdbx_seq_one_letter_code
_entity_poly.pdbx_strand_id
1 'polypeptide(L)'
;MFERNAECLRTRTETMDVEELWNRIPMIINQCSERRFLRIRGYSNRDEIKVHVMPSEEAFLSEYACSIVSLGVGRDVQVEKKMKKDMPLCAFYGADPIKDPNQEMYEEVGVFYHIAVGGKNGTSEATVLEPDTANYRVREVKHVDIATFLRSFIRKQIIDQLMIDIEWEEYDVLPFLLKGGDIENTNVVLCQLNIEIHDPDYAQKAQFFEFFLELLDDARYMPLVADTMLGHIRLYILNHEHPECRRRYIEME
;
A
#
# COMPACT_ATOMS: atom_id res chain seq x y z
N MET A 1 -5.30 0.07 22.19
CA MET A 1 -5.71 -0.96 21.20
C MET A 1 -4.52 -1.35 20.34
N PHE A 2 -4.02 -0.43 19.50
CA PHE A 2 -2.85 -0.65 18.66
C PHE A 2 -1.60 -1.11 19.42
N GLU A 3 -1.35 -0.57 20.62
CA GLU A 3 -0.26 -1.06 21.50
C GLU A 3 -0.39 -2.56 21.85
N ARG A 4 -1.61 -3.03 22.17
CA ARG A 4 -1.85 -4.46 22.44
C ARG A 4 -1.67 -5.32 21.19
N ASN A 5 -2.09 -4.80 20.03
CA ASN A 5 -1.87 -5.49 18.76
C ASN A 5 -0.37 -5.62 18.50
N ALA A 6 0.42 -4.55 18.66
CA ALA A 6 1.88 -4.57 18.52
C ALA A 6 2.54 -5.56 19.49
N GLU A 7 2.17 -5.53 20.77
CA GLU A 7 2.71 -6.46 21.78
C GLU A 7 2.42 -7.92 21.43
N CYS A 8 1.21 -8.22 20.95
CA CYS A 8 0.84 -9.55 20.46
C CYS A 8 1.68 -9.97 19.24
N LEU A 9 1.86 -9.06 18.27
CA LEU A 9 2.69 -9.34 17.08
C LEU A 9 4.11 -9.67 17.50
N ARG A 10 4.76 -8.80 18.29
CA ARG A 10 6.15 -8.97 18.76
C ARG A 10 6.35 -10.29 19.49
N THR A 11 5.53 -10.56 20.50
CA THR A 11 5.66 -11.78 21.32
C THR A 11 5.52 -13.05 20.49
N ARG A 12 4.78 -12.98 19.37
CA ARG A 12 4.56 -14.13 18.49
C ARG A 12 5.55 -14.22 17.35
N THR A 13 6.35 -13.19 17.08
CA THR A 13 7.34 -13.18 15.99
C THR A 13 8.78 -13.22 16.48
N GLU A 14 9.07 -12.79 17.72
CA GLU A 14 10.45 -12.57 18.21
C GLU A 14 11.35 -13.82 18.22
N THR A 15 10.79 -15.02 18.31
CA THR A 15 11.57 -16.28 18.35
C THR A 15 11.58 -17.03 17.03
N MET A 16 10.89 -16.54 16.00
CA MET A 16 10.74 -17.25 14.73
C MET A 16 11.88 -16.90 13.78
N ASP A 17 12.32 -17.87 12.98
CA ASP A 17 13.22 -17.58 11.86
C ASP A 17 12.46 -17.00 10.66
N VAL A 18 13.21 -16.50 9.68
CA VAL A 18 12.69 -15.82 8.47
C VAL A 18 11.73 -16.69 7.65
N GLU A 19 11.97 -18.00 7.59
CA GLU A 19 11.11 -18.93 6.84
C GLU A 19 9.81 -19.21 7.60
N GLU A 20 9.89 -19.43 8.91
CA GLU A 20 8.72 -19.59 9.75
C GLU A 20 7.86 -18.31 9.74
N LEU A 21 8.49 -17.14 9.84
CA LEU A 21 7.83 -15.85 9.78
C LEU A 21 7.07 -15.69 8.46
N TRP A 22 7.70 -15.97 7.30
CA TRP A 22 7.04 -15.87 5.99
C TRP A 22 5.73 -16.65 5.92
N ASN A 23 5.77 -17.89 6.39
CA ASN A 23 4.62 -18.79 6.31
C ASN A 23 3.51 -18.46 7.34
N ARG A 24 3.85 -17.82 8.46
CA ARG A 24 2.92 -17.64 9.58
C ARG A 24 2.45 -16.20 9.76
N ILE A 25 3.18 -15.21 9.24
CA ILE A 25 2.92 -13.81 9.55
C ILE A 25 1.50 -13.36 9.19
N PRO A 26 0.86 -13.79 8.07
CA PRO A 26 -0.48 -13.33 7.74
C PRO A 26 -1.51 -13.83 8.75
N MET A 27 -1.40 -15.09 9.17
CA MET A 27 -2.21 -15.66 10.25
C MET A 27 -1.99 -14.93 11.58
N ILE A 28 -0.73 -14.63 11.93
CA ILE A 28 -0.38 -13.94 13.19
C ILE A 28 -0.97 -12.52 13.20
N ILE A 29 -0.82 -11.76 12.11
CA ILE A 29 -1.44 -10.44 11.92
C ILE A 29 -2.94 -10.54 12.13
N ASN A 30 -3.59 -11.51 11.49
CA ASN A 30 -5.04 -11.67 11.61
C ASN A 30 -5.52 -11.99 13.03
N GLN A 31 -4.75 -12.77 13.78
CA GLN A 31 -5.10 -13.16 15.15
C GLN A 31 -4.80 -12.07 16.18
N CYS A 32 -3.75 -11.28 15.98
CA CYS A 32 -3.36 -10.19 16.89
C CYS A 32 -4.15 -8.89 16.65
N SER A 33 -4.77 -8.73 15.49
CA SER A 33 -5.45 -7.50 15.12
C SER A 33 -6.87 -7.44 15.67
N GLU A 34 -7.08 -6.63 16.71
CA GLU A 34 -8.43 -6.18 17.06
C GLU A 34 -8.91 -5.17 15.99
N ARG A 35 -10.10 -5.36 15.42
CA ARG A 35 -10.61 -4.53 14.29
C ARG A 35 -12.04 -4.05 14.43
N ARG A 36 -12.75 -4.51 15.46
CA ARG A 36 -14.21 -4.33 15.63
C ARG A 36 -14.68 -2.87 15.69
N PHE A 37 -13.76 -1.94 15.99
CA PHE A 37 -14.05 -0.51 16.10
C PHE A 37 -13.76 0.25 14.80
N LEU A 38 -13.25 -0.42 13.77
CA LEU A 38 -12.92 0.18 12.49
C LEU A 38 -13.99 -0.19 11.47
N ARG A 39 -14.43 0.79 10.68
CA ARG A 39 -15.38 0.59 9.56
C ARG A 39 -14.64 0.04 8.34
N ILE A 40 -14.07 -1.14 8.48
CA ILE A 40 -13.29 -1.80 7.42
C ILE A 40 -14.22 -2.27 6.30
N ARG A 41 -13.84 -1.98 5.06
CA ARG A 41 -14.45 -2.46 3.84
C ARG A 41 -13.40 -3.15 2.95
N GLY A 42 -13.76 -4.31 2.42
CA GLY A 42 -12.96 -5.01 1.42
C GLY A 42 -13.46 -4.72 0.01
N TYR A 43 -12.53 -4.57 -0.92
CA TYR A 43 -12.75 -4.38 -2.34
C TYR A 43 -12.03 -5.49 -3.10
N SER A 44 -12.80 -6.42 -3.67
CA SER A 44 -12.23 -7.55 -4.41
C SER A 44 -12.12 -7.24 -5.91
N ASN A 45 -11.06 -7.70 -6.56
CA ASN A 45 -10.99 -7.89 -8.02
C ASN A 45 -10.95 -9.40 -8.33
N ARG A 46 -10.27 -9.82 -9.39
CA ARG A 46 -10.20 -11.23 -9.82
C ARG A 46 -9.32 -12.09 -8.91
N ASP A 47 -8.33 -11.48 -8.27
CA ASP A 47 -7.22 -12.20 -7.67
C ASP A 47 -6.93 -11.73 -6.24
N GLU A 48 -7.39 -10.55 -5.82
CA GLU A 48 -7.12 -10.00 -4.49
C GLU A 48 -8.30 -9.27 -3.84
N ILE A 49 -8.11 -8.93 -2.57
CA ILE A 49 -8.99 -8.05 -1.80
C ILE A 49 -8.14 -6.92 -1.22
N LYS A 50 -8.32 -5.70 -1.72
CA LYS A 50 -7.75 -4.50 -1.09
C LYS A 50 -8.69 -4.00 0.00
N VAL A 51 -8.13 -3.55 1.11
CA VAL A 51 -8.88 -3.17 2.32
C VAL A 51 -8.83 -1.67 2.53
N HIS A 52 -9.92 -1.06 2.99
CA HIS A 52 -9.96 0.35 3.34
C HIS A 52 -10.83 0.55 4.58
N VAL A 53 -10.36 1.34 5.54
CA VAL A 53 -11.20 1.86 6.61
C VAL A 53 -11.93 3.08 6.08
N MET A 54 -13.25 3.02 6.05
CA MET A 54 -14.08 4.12 5.55
C MET A 54 -13.92 5.35 6.45
N PRO A 55 -13.84 6.57 5.87
CA PRO A 55 -13.74 7.79 6.65
C PRO A 55 -14.98 8.05 7.51
N SER A 56 -14.82 8.82 8.58
CA SER A 56 -15.92 9.43 9.32
C SER A 56 -16.74 10.36 8.42
N GLU A 57 -18.03 10.58 8.73
CA GLU A 57 -18.89 11.44 7.91
C GLU A 57 -18.36 12.89 7.88
N GLU A 58 -17.82 13.39 9.00
CA GLU A 58 -17.20 14.71 9.08
C GLU A 58 -15.96 14.83 8.18
N ALA A 59 -15.12 13.78 8.13
CA ALA A 59 -13.97 13.73 7.23
C ALA A 59 -14.39 13.79 5.75
N PHE A 60 -15.55 13.24 5.40
CA PHE A 60 -16.09 13.24 4.04
C PHE A 60 -16.65 14.60 3.59
N LEU A 61 -17.09 15.43 4.53
CA LEU A 61 -17.73 16.73 4.27
C LEU A 61 -16.73 17.90 4.20
N SER A 62 -15.47 17.69 4.58
CA SER A 62 -14.44 18.73 4.46
C SER A 62 -14.06 18.98 3.00
N GLU A 63 -13.79 20.23 2.64
CA GLU A 63 -13.42 20.72 1.29
C GLU A 63 -12.13 20.07 0.73
N TYR A 64 -11.47 19.21 1.50
CA TYR A 64 -10.30 18.43 1.12
C TYR A 64 -10.73 17.04 0.63
N ALA A 65 -11.11 16.97 -0.65
CA ALA A 65 -11.27 15.72 -1.39
C ALA A 65 -10.15 14.74 -1.04
N CYS A 66 -10.51 13.58 -0.46
CA CYS A 66 -9.59 12.49 -0.17
C CYS A 66 -8.79 12.09 -1.43
N SER A 67 -7.60 11.54 -1.25
CA SER A 67 -6.77 11.09 -2.36
C SER A 67 -6.35 9.62 -2.23
N ILE A 68 -6.56 8.89 -3.31
CA ILE A 68 -6.28 7.46 -3.42
C ILE A 68 -5.25 7.28 -4.53
N VAL A 69 -4.16 6.58 -4.24
CA VAL A 69 -3.05 6.35 -5.16
C VAL A 69 -2.87 4.85 -5.40
N SER A 70 -2.85 4.43 -6.66
CA SER A 70 -2.54 3.06 -7.10
C SER A 70 -1.20 3.05 -7.84
N LEU A 71 -0.25 2.25 -7.38
CA LEU A 71 1.02 2.00 -8.06
C LEU A 71 1.00 0.58 -8.63
N GLY A 72 1.39 0.47 -9.91
CA GLY A 72 1.26 -0.75 -10.71
C GLY A 72 -0.19 -1.12 -10.95
N VAL A 73 -0.88 -0.21 -11.64
CA VAL A 73 -2.30 -0.33 -11.98
C VAL A 73 -2.62 -1.63 -12.73
N GLY A 74 -1.70 -2.07 -13.60
CA GLY A 74 -1.91 -3.24 -14.44
C GLY A 74 -3.18 -3.12 -15.29
N ARG A 75 -3.88 -4.26 -15.46
CA ARG A 75 -5.08 -4.36 -16.31
C ARG A 75 -6.37 -4.66 -15.55
N ASP A 76 -6.36 -4.58 -14.23
CA ASP A 76 -7.55 -4.82 -13.42
C ASP A 76 -7.81 -3.67 -12.44
N VAL A 77 -8.55 -2.68 -12.92
CA VAL A 77 -8.95 -1.49 -12.16
C VAL A 77 -10.27 -1.66 -11.40
N GLN A 78 -10.73 -2.90 -11.18
CA GLN A 78 -12.05 -3.14 -10.58
C GLN A 78 -12.15 -2.66 -9.13
N VAL A 79 -11.06 -2.76 -8.37
CA VAL A 79 -11.00 -2.24 -7.00
C VAL A 79 -11.21 -0.74 -7.01
N GLU A 80 -10.45 -0.02 -7.84
CA GLU A 80 -10.52 1.42 -7.97
C GLU A 80 -11.90 1.88 -8.44
N LYS A 81 -12.49 1.21 -9.43
CA LYS A 81 -13.87 1.51 -9.88
C LYS A 81 -14.89 1.37 -8.74
N LYS A 82 -14.76 0.32 -7.91
CA LYS A 82 -15.65 0.12 -6.74
C LYS A 82 -15.41 1.17 -5.66
N MET A 83 -14.15 1.50 -5.35
CA MET A 83 -13.80 2.55 -4.40
C MET A 83 -14.31 3.92 -4.88
N LYS A 84 -14.17 4.25 -6.17
CA LYS A 84 -14.68 5.49 -6.76
C LYS A 84 -16.19 5.62 -6.65
N LYS A 85 -16.92 4.50 -6.76
CA LYS A 85 -18.38 4.48 -6.58
C LYS A 85 -18.79 4.76 -5.14
N ASP A 86 -18.07 4.21 -4.16
CA ASP A 86 -18.37 4.43 -2.74
C ASP A 86 -17.85 5.78 -2.22
N MET A 87 -16.77 6.29 -2.81
CA MET A 87 -16.12 7.54 -2.43
C MET A 87 -15.95 8.47 -3.64
N PRO A 88 -17.07 8.95 -4.23
CA PRO A 88 -17.05 9.71 -5.48
C PRO A 88 -16.30 11.04 -5.38
N LEU A 89 -16.21 11.61 -4.17
CA LEU A 89 -15.50 12.86 -3.90
C LEU A 89 -13.98 12.69 -3.80
N CYS A 90 -13.44 11.47 -3.68
CA CYS A 90 -11.99 11.29 -3.69
C CYS A 90 -11.41 11.51 -5.10
N ALA A 91 -10.21 12.08 -5.15
CA ALA A 91 -9.34 12.07 -6.31
C ALA A 91 -8.56 10.74 -6.37
N PHE A 92 -8.45 10.17 -7.57
CA PHE A 92 -7.75 8.91 -7.81
C PHE A 92 -6.57 9.17 -8.75
N TYR A 93 -5.44 8.57 -8.43
CA TYR A 93 -4.19 8.71 -9.18
C TYR A 93 -3.53 7.34 -9.37
N GLY A 94 -3.27 6.98 -10.62
CA GLY A 94 -2.66 5.70 -10.98
C GLY A 94 -1.30 5.91 -11.61
N ALA A 95 -0.34 5.03 -11.34
CA ALA A 95 0.93 5.01 -12.04
C ALA A 95 1.28 3.60 -12.51
N ASP A 96 1.77 3.50 -13.74
CA ASP A 96 2.22 2.24 -14.33
C ASP A 96 3.23 2.50 -15.46
N PRO A 97 4.28 1.66 -15.61
CA PRO A 97 5.24 1.75 -16.71
C PRO A 97 4.67 1.37 -18.09
N ILE A 98 3.52 0.68 -18.15
CA ILE A 98 2.86 0.29 -19.39
C ILE A 98 1.68 1.22 -19.64
N LYS A 99 1.75 1.99 -20.72
CA LYS A 99 0.68 2.92 -21.10
C LYS A 99 -0.57 2.22 -21.59
N ASP A 100 -0.48 1.45 -22.67
CA ASP A 100 -1.63 0.83 -23.32
C ASP A 100 -1.68 -0.67 -22.93
N PRO A 101 -2.82 -1.21 -22.48
CA PRO A 101 -4.14 -0.57 -22.37
C PRO A 101 -4.43 0.11 -21.00
N ASN A 102 -3.46 0.11 -20.08
CA ASN A 102 -3.67 0.45 -18.66
C ASN A 102 -4.23 1.88 -18.47
N GLN A 103 -3.75 2.85 -19.26
CA GLN A 103 -4.19 4.25 -19.22
C GLN A 103 -5.68 4.38 -19.53
N GLU A 104 -6.15 3.79 -20.63
CA GLU A 104 -7.57 3.87 -21.02
C GLU A 104 -8.47 3.30 -19.92
N MET A 105 -8.07 2.18 -19.32
CA MET A 105 -8.82 1.55 -18.23
C MET A 105 -8.86 2.41 -16.96
N TYR A 106 -7.74 3.05 -16.59
CA TYR A 106 -7.64 3.84 -15.37
C TYR A 106 -8.24 5.24 -15.49
N GLU A 107 -8.22 5.84 -16.68
CA GLU A 107 -8.78 7.18 -16.90
C GLU A 107 -10.30 7.24 -16.70
N GLU A 108 -10.99 6.09 -16.67
CA GLU A 108 -12.38 5.99 -16.19
C GLU A 108 -12.54 6.26 -14.69
N VAL A 109 -11.46 6.12 -13.90
CA VAL A 109 -11.43 6.27 -12.44
C VAL A 109 -10.82 7.61 -12.04
N GLY A 110 -9.68 7.97 -12.63
CA GLY A 110 -8.85 9.08 -12.17
C GLY A 110 -7.74 9.47 -13.15
N VAL A 111 -6.69 10.10 -12.63
CA VAL A 111 -5.54 10.54 -13.44
C VAL A 111 -4.51 9.44 -13.53
N PHE A 112 -4.05 9.13 -14.74
CA PHE A 112 -3.00 8.13 -14.98
C PHE A 112 -1.64 8.79 -15.27
N TYR A 113 -0.57 8.25 -14.69
CA TYR A 113 0.81 8.62 -14.94
C TYR A 113 1.56 7.44 -15.55
N HIS A 114 2.01 7.61 -16.80
CA HIS A 114 2.86 6.62 -17.48
C HIS A 114 4.30 6.72 -16.96
N ILE A 115 4.54 6.13 -15.78
CA ILE A 115 5.82 6.17 -15.08
C ILE A 115 5.95 4.97 -14.15
N ALA A 116 7.16 4.41 -14.05
CA ALA A 116 7.47 3.42 -13.02
C ALA A 116 7.75 4.14 -11.69
N VAL A 117 7.13 3.66 -10.61
CA VAL A 117 7.37 4.18 -9.25
C VAL A 117 8.02 3.08 -8.44
N GLY A 118 9.17 3.37 -7.84
CA GLY A 118 9.95 2.40 -7.05
C GLY A 118 10.77 3.08 -5.97
N GLY A 119 11.84 2.44 -5.49
CA GLY A 119 12.72 3.01 -4.46
C GLY A 119 13.87 3.88 -4.97
N LYS A 120 14.06 3.99 -6.30
CA LYS A 120 15.20 4.70 -6.91
C LYS A 120 14.76 5.55 -8.09
N ASN A 121 15.46 6.67 -8.29
CA ASN A 121 15.33 7.48 -9.51
C ASN A 121 16.27 6.96 -10.60
N GLY A 122 15.86 7.12 -11.86
CA GLY A 122 16.74 6.90 -13.01
C GLY A 122 16.13 5.92 -14.01
N THR A 123 16.99 5.28 -14.78
CA THR A 123 16.59 4.27 -15.75
C THR A 123 17.13 2.93 -15.27
N SER A 124 16.25 1.97 -15.04
CA SER A 124 16.60 0.62 -14.57
C SER A 124 15.61 -0.41 -15.11
N GLU A 125 15.99 -1.68 -15.01
CA GLU A 125 15.12 -2.80 -15.37
C GLU A 125 13.96 -2.93 -14.37
N ALA A 126 12.76 -3.16 -14.88
CA ALA A 126 11.56 -3.53 -14.10
C ALA A 126 10.84 -4.68 -14.79
N THR A 127 10.14 -5.50 -14.00
CA THR A 127 9.26 -6.54 -14.53
C THR A 127 7.91 -5.91 -14.88
N VAL A 128 7.46 -6.10 -16.13
CA VAL A 128 6.22 -5.49 -16.64
C VAL A 128 5.36 -6.51 -17.37
N LEU A 129 4.03 -6.35 -17.28
CA LEU A 129 3.06 -7.21 -17.95
C LEU A 129 2.81 -6.79 -19.41
N GLU A 130 3.39 -7.53 -20.35
CA GLU A 130 3.38 -7.18 -21.79
C GLU A 130 1.97 -7.15 -22.40
N PRO A 131 1.56 -6.04 -23.06
CA PRO A 131 0.24 -5.85 -23.69
C PRO A 131 -0.26 -7.06 -24.49
N ASP A 132 0.58 -7.52 -25.41
CA ASP A 132 0.16 -8.48 -26.44
C ASP A 132 0.11 -9.93 -25.94
N THR A 133 0.95 -10.27 -24.96
CA THR A 133 1.16 -11.67 -24.55
C THR A 133 0.65 -11.98 -23.15
N ALA A 134 0.34 -10.95 -22.35
CA ALA A 134 0.01 -11.09 -20.93
C ALA A 134 1.08 -11.89 -20.14
N ASN A 135 2.34 -11.82 -20.59
CA ASN A 135 3.48 -12.40 -19.90
C ASN A 135 4.32 -11.31 -19.28
N TYR A 136 4.92 -11.62 -18.14
CA TYR A 136 5.90 -10.78 -17.48
C TYR A 136 7.22 -10.78 -18.23
N ARG A 137 7.80 -9.59 -18.46
CA ARG A 137 9.12 -9.40 -19.05
C ARG A 137 9.88 -8.29 -18.36
N VAL A 138 11.19 -8.45 -18.31
CA VAL A 138 12.09 -7.39 -17.85
C VAL A 138 12.24 -6.34 -18.95
N ARG A 139 12.01 -5.06 -18.62
CA ARG A 139 12.15 -3.91 -19.50
C ARG A 139 12.90 -2.79 -18.82
N GLU A 140 13.70 -2.06 -19.58
CA GLU A 140 14.28 -0.81 -19.12
C GLU A 140 13.18 0.27 -19.06
N VAL A 141 12.92 0.79 -17.87
CA VAL A 141 11.90 1.82 -17.63
C VAL A 141 12.48 2.98 -16.84
N LYS A 142 11.88 4.15 -17.00
CA LYS A 142 12.24 5.33 -16.22
C LYS A 142 11.50 5.29 -14.89
N HIS A 143 12.25 5.16 -13.81
CA HIS A 143 11.76 5.18 -12.45
C HIS A 143 11.82 6.59 -11.85
N VAL A 144 10.81 6.86 -11.04
CA VAL A 144 10.80 7.94 -10.05
C VAL A 144 10.62 7.31 -8.67
N ASP A 145 11.40 7.77 -7.71
CA ASP A 145 11.25 7.29 -6.33
C ASP A 145 9.87 7.68 -5.77
N ILE A 146 9.31 6.85 -4.90
CA ILE A 146 7.97 7.04 -4.37
C ILE A 146 7.79 8.39 -3.64
N ALA A 147 8.80 8.87 -2.92
CA ALA A 147 8.72 10.15 -2.21
C ALA A 147 8.61 11.32 -3.21
N THR A 148 9.41 11.31 -4.28
CA THR A 148 9.34 12.28 -5.37
C THR A 148 8.00 12.18 -6.10
N PHE A 149 7.49 10.98 -6.37
CA PHE A 149 6.21 10.79 -7.03
C PHE A 149 5.07 11.44 -6.23
N LEU A 150 4.93 11.08 -4.95
CA LEU A 150 3.89 11.61 -4.07
C LEU A 150 4.00 13.14 -3.92
N ARG A 151 5.20 13.65 -3.67
CA ARG A 151 5.43 15.08 -3.46
C ARG A 151 5.23 15.92 -4.72
N SER A 152 5.79 15.49 -5.85
CA SER A 152 5.96 16.33 -7.03
C SER A 152 4.90 16.11 -8.10
N PHE A 153 4.31 14.92 -8.16
CA PHE A 153 3.29 14.56 -9.15
C PHE A 153 1.89 14.60 -8.54
N ILE A 154 1.68 13.90 -7.42
CA ILE A 154 0.37 13.84 -6.77
C ILE A 154 0.03 15.17 -6.08
N ARG A 155 1.01 15.78 -5.41
CA ARG A 155 0.88 17.13 -4.79
C ARG A 155 -0.29 17.23 -3.81
N LYS A 156 -0.54 16.14 -3.08
CA LYS A 156 -1.51 16.08 -1.99
C LYS A 156 -0.75 15.94 -0.68
N GLN A 157 -1.17 16.72 0.31
CA GLN A 157 -0.56 16.66 1.64
C GLN A 157 -1.00 15.40 2.40
N ILE A 158 -2.22 14.91 2.16
CA ILE A 158 -2.76 13.69 2.77
C ILE A 158 -3.10 12.72 1.65
N ILE A 159 -2.49 11.54 1.69
CA ILE A 159 -2.84 10.37 0.89
C ILE A 159 -3.65 9.44 1.79
N ASP A 160 -4.93 9.39 1.53
CA ASP A 160 -5.92 8.64 2.32
C ASP A 160 -5.73 7.13 2.14
N GLN A 161 -5.35 6.70 0.93
CA GLN A 161 -4.98 5.32 0.63
C GLN A 161 -3.85 5.27 -0.40
N LEU A 162 -2.80 4.51 -0.12
CA LEU A 162 -1.79 4.09 -1.08
C LEU A 162 -1.91 2.59 -1.33
N MET A 163 -1.91 2.17 -2.58
CA MET A 163 -1.97 0.76 -3.00
C MET A 163 -0.72 0.47 -3.82
N ILE A 164 0.09 -0.49 -3.38
CA ILE A 164 1.39 -0.81 -3.96
C ILE A 164 1.34 -2.25 -4.46
N ASP A 165 1.46 -2.39 -5.77
CA ASP A 165 1.57 -3.67 -6.46
C ASP A 165 2.51 -3.47 -7.67
N ILE A 166 3.83 -3.47 -7.42
CA ILE A 166 4.83 -2.98 -8.38
C ILE A 166 5.87 -4.04 -8.75
N GLU A 167 5.47 -5.31 -8.73
CA GLU A 167 6.24 -6.44 -9.26
C GLU A 167 7.69 -6.48 -8.73
N TRP A 168 7.84 -6.79 -7.43
CA TRP A 168 9.09 -6.85 -6.65
C TRP A 168 9.78 -5.51 -6.36
N GLU A 169 9.40 -4.40 -6.98
CA GLU A 169 9.96 -3.08 -6.61
C GLU A 169 9.52 -2.63 -5.21
N GLU A 170 8.50 -3.27 -4.61
CA GLU A 170 8.01 -2.91 -3.28
C GLU A 170 9.09 -3.09 -2.20
N TYR A 171 10.01 -4.05 -2.35
CA TYR A 171 11.10 -4.27 -1.40
C TYR A 171 11.98 -3.03 -1.23
N ASP A 172 12.29 -2.34 -2.34
CA ASP A 172 13.05 -1.09 -2.35
C ASP A 172 12.22 0.11 -1.84
N VAL A 173 10.88 0.00 -1.85
CA VAL A 173 9.95 1.00 -1.32
C VAL A 173 9.72 0.85 0.19
N LEU A 174 9.79 -0.36 0.76
CA LEU A 174 9.50 -0.59 2.18
C LEU A 174 10.22 0.38 3.13
N PRO A 175 11.53 0.67 2.99
CA PRO A 175 12.23 1.60 3.88
C PRO A 175 11.70 3.03 3.84
N PHE A 176 11.07 3.47 2.73
CA PHE A 176 10.46 4.78 2.62
C PHE A 176 9.27 4.97 3.57
N LEU A 177 8.66 3.86 4.01
CA LEU A 177 7.47 3.84 4.86
C LEU A 177 7.79 3.85 6.37
N LEU A 178 9.06 3.77 6.76
CA LEU A 178 9.53 3.79 8.15
C LEU A 178 9.78 5.22 8.65
N LYS A 179 9.88 5.42 9.97
CA LYS A 179 10.27 6.72 10.53
C LYS A 179 11.70 7.07 10.13
N GLY A 180 11.92 8.32 9.78
CA GLY A 180 13.18 8.78 9.19
C GLY A 180 13.38 8.38 7.72
N GLY A 181 12.46 7.62 7.13
CA GLY A 181 12.44 7.33 5.70
C GLY A 181 12.08 8.56 4.85
N ASP A 182 12.34 8.47 3.55
CA ASP A 182 12.28 9.64 2.66
C ASP A 182 10.89 10.28 2.53
N ILE A 183 9.80 9.51 2.72
CA ILE A 183 8.43 10.08 2.69
C ILE A 183 8.23 11.06 3.85
N GLU A 184 8.84 10.84 5.01
CA GLU A 184 8.75 11.76 6.14
C GLU A 184 9.31 13.16 5.80
N ASN A 185 10.29 13.21 4.91
CA ASN A 185 10.90 14.45 4.44
C ASN A 185 10.06 15.18 3.36
N THR A 186 8.90 14.63 2.96
CA THR A 186 8.07 15.20 1.87
C THR A 186 6.89 16.05 2.34
N ASN A 187 6.61 16.12 3.65
CA ASN A 187 5.36 16.65 4.24
C ASN A 187 4.08 15.94 3.76
N VAL A 188 4.20 14.77 3.13
CA VAL A 188 3.07 13.93 2.75
C VAL A 188 2.74 13.00 3.91
N VAL A 189 1.47 12.96 4.28
CA VAL A 189 0.91 12.07 5.29
C VAL A 189 0.24 10.91 4.58
N LEU A 190 0.67 9.68 4.86
CA LEU A 190 -0.02 8.47 4.40
C LEU A 190 -0.90 7.93 5.52
N CYS A 191 -2.18 7.72 5.26
CA CYS A 191 -3.10 7.19 6.27
C CYS A 191 -3.29 5.68 6.19
N GLN A 192 -3.37 5.10 4.99
CA GLN A 192 -3.66 3.68 4.82
C GLN A 192 -2.83 3.12 3.67
N LEU A 193 -2.39 1.87 3.82
CA LEU A 193 -1.61 1.17 2.80
C LEU A 193 -2.21 -0.20 2.52
N ASN A 194 -2.29 -0.58 1.24
CA ASN A 194 -2.35 -1.97 0.80
C ASN A 194 -1.07 -2.24 0.03
N ILE A 195 -0.35 -3.30 0.38
CA ILE A 195 0.92 -3.65 -0.25
C ILE A 195 0.86 -5.13 -0.63
N GLU A 196 1.11 -5.44 -1.90
CA GLU A 196 1.41 -6.80 -2.35
C GLU A 196 2.92 -7.04 -2.25
N ILE A 197 3.31 -7.88 -1.30
CA ILE A 197 4.69 -8.33 -1.11
C ILE A 197 4.84 -9.59 -1.97
N HIS A 198 5.51 -9.46 -3.11
CA HIS A 198 5.67 -10.52 -4.11
C HIS A 198 6.50 -11.69 -3.58
N ASP A 199 6.36 -12.86 -4.21
CA ASP A 199 6.98 -14.12 -3.76
C ASP A 199 8.51 -13.96 -3.69
N PRO A 200 9.12 -14.09 -2.50
CA PRO A 200 10.48 -13.66 -2.24
C PRO A 200 11.52 -14.77 -2.32
N ASP A 201 12.76 -14.38 -2.60
CA ASP A 201 13.93 -15.14 -2.17
C ASP A 201 14.24 -14.96 -0.66
N TYR A 202 15.25 -15.66 -0.15
CA TYR A 202 15.59 -15.57 1.28
C TYR A 202 16.01 -14.15 1.72
N ALA A 203 16.71 -13.40 0.86
CA ALA A 203 17.17 -12.05 1.19
C ALA A 203 15.98 -11.07 1.25
N GLN A 204 15.05 -11.19 0.32
CA GLN A 204 13.80 -10.43 0.31
C GLN A 204 12.91 -10.73 1.52
N LYS A 205 12.82 -12.00 1.96
CA LYS A 205 12.15 -12.35 3.23
C LYS A 205 12.80 -11.64 4.40
N ALA A 206 14.14 -11.69 4.49
CA ALA A 206 14.87 -11.03 5.57
C ALA A 206 14.64 -9.51 5.58
N GLN A 207 14.70 -8.87 4.40
CA GLN A 207 14.40 -7.44 4.22
C GLN A 207 12.98 -7.08 4.65
N PHE A 208 11.98 -7.87 4.25
CA PHE A 208 10.59 -7.66 4.66
C PHE A 208 10.41 -7.78 6.18
N PHE A 209 11.08 -8.74 6.84
CA PHE A 209 10.97 -8.89 8.28
C PHE A 209 11.74 -7.84 9.08
N GLU A 210 12.87 -7.36 8.58
CA GLU A 210 13.55 -6.19 9.14
C GLU A 210 12.62 -4.98 9.09
N PHE A 211 12.03 -4.69 7.93
CA PHE A 211 11.00 -3.66 7.77
C PHE A 211 9.82 -3.87 8.73
N PHE A 212 9.29 -5.10 8.83
CA PHE A 212 8.12 -5.38 9.65
C PHE A 212 8.39 -5.12 11.13
N LEU A 213 9.56 -5.53 11.64
CA LEU A 213 9.94 -5.30 13.04
C LEU A 213 10.16 -3.80 13.32
N GLU A 214 10.84 -3.09 12.42
CA GLU A 214 11.07 -1.65 12.55
C GLU A 214 9.74 -0.86 12.46
N LEU A 215 8.82 -1.27 11.59
CA LEU A 215 7.47 -0.71 11.50
C LEU A 215 6.71 -0.81 12.84
N LEU A 216 6.89 -1.92 13.57
CA LEU A 216 6.31 -2.08 14.91
C LEU A 216 7.01 -1.21 15.95
N ASP A 217 8.32 -1.00 15.83
CA ASP A 217 9.12 -0.12 16.71
C ASP A 217 8.74 1.36 16.54
N ASP A 218 8.49 1.77 15.30
CA ASP A 218 8.04 3.12 14.98
C ASP A 218 6.70 3.47 15.62
N ALA A 219 5.85 2.48 15.86
CA ALA A 219 4.49 2.62 16.40
C ALA A 219 3.63 3.66 15.65
N ARG A 220 3.98 3.96 14.39
CA ARG A 220 3.23 4.85 13.50
C ARG A 220 2.08 4.14 12.81
N TYR A 221 2.39 2.92 12.37
CA TYR A 221 1.57 2.10 11.51
C TYR A 221 1.27 0.78 12.20
N MET A 222 0.04 0.29 12.03
CA MET A 222 -0.35 -1.05 12.50
C MET A 222 -0.72 -1.93 11.31
N PRO A 223 -0.02 -3.06 11.10
CA PRO A 223 -0.50 -4.17 10.28
C PRO A 223 -1.83 -4.67 10.83
N LEU A 224 -2.89 -4.56 10.03
CA LEU A 224 -4.23 -4.89 10.49
C LEU A 224 -4.83 -6.06 9.76
N VAL A 225 -4.62 -6.23 8.45
CA VAL A 225 -5.14 -7.38 7.68
C VAL A 225 -4.01 -7.93 6.83
N ALA A 226 -3.91 -9.25 6.74
CA ALA A 226 -2.97 -9.89 5.84
C ALA A 226 -3.57 -11.16 5.24
N ASP A 227 -3.22 -11.48 4.01
CA ASP A 227 -3.58 -12.74 3.36
C ASP A 227 -2.41 -13.26 2.52
N THR A 228 -2.46 -14.54 2.15
CA THR A 228 -1.48 -15.17 1.28
C THR A 228 -2.15 -15.76 0.06
N MET A 229 -1.65 -15.40 -1.13
CA MET A 229 -2.08 -16.02 -2.37
C MET A 229 -0.90 -16.21 -3.31
N LEU A 230 -0.76 -17.42 -3.88
CA LEU A 230 0.31 -17.77 -4.82
C LEU A 230 1.74 -17.44 -4.32
N GLY A 231 1.95 -17.47 -3.00
CA GLY A 231 3.23 -17.12 -2.39
C GLY A 231 3.35 -15.64 -2.01
N HIS A 232 2.54 -14.75 -2.57
CA HIS A 232 2.51 -13.32 -2.22
C HIS A 232 1.81 -13.08 -0.90
N ILE A 233 2.27 -12.08 -0.14
CA ILE A 233 1.59 -11.58 1.06
C ILE A 233 0.92 -10.26 0.72
N ARG A 234 -0.39 -10.18 0.92
CA ARG A 234 -1.16 -8.93 0.76
C ARG A 234 -1.42 -8.33 2.11
N LEU A 235 -0.88 -7.14 2.34
CA LEU A 235 -0.79 -6.52 3.65
C LEU A 235 -1.53 -5.18 3.67
N TYR A 236 -2.48 -5.05 4.59
CA TYR A 236 -3.14 -3.79 4.90
C TYR A 236 -2.61 -3.20 6.21
N ILE A 237 -2.26 -1.92 6.17
CA ILE A 237 -1.62 -1.18 7.26
C ILE A 237 -2.33 0.16 7.47
N LEU A 238 -2.53 0.56 8.72
CA LEU A 238 -3.21 1.82 9.09
C LEU A 238 -2.29 2.72 9.93
N ASN A 239 -2.18 4.00 9.57
CA ASN A 239 -1.53 5.02 10.37
C ASN A 239 -2.41 5.41 11.56
N HIS A 240 -1.97 5.11 12.78
CA HIS A 240 -2.71 5.41 13.99
C HIS A 240 -2.05 6.46 14.89
N GLU A 241 -0.90 6.98 14.45
CA GLU A 241 -0.17 8.04 15.15
C GLU A 241 -0.59 9.43 14.64
N HIS A 242 -0.68 9.62 13.33
CA HIS A 242 -0.90 10.96 12.77
C HIS A 242 -2.32 11.49 13.07
N PRO A 243 -2.47 12.71 13.63
CA PRO A 243 -3.77 13.25 14.06
C PRO A 243 -4.84 13.24 12.96
N GLU A 244 -4.50 13.63 11.74
CA GLU A 244 -5.46 13.62 10.62
C GLU A 244 -5.95 12.22 10.27
N CYS A 245 -5.08 11.20 10.29
CA CYS A 245 -5.49 9.83 9.98
C CYS A 245 -6.37 9.28 11.09
N ARG A 246 -6.08 9.61 12.35
CA ARG A 246 -6.91 9.25 13.49
C ARG A 246 -8.30 9.85 13.41
N ARG A 247 -8.39 11.17 13.21
CA ARG A 247 -9.64 11.92 13.08
C ARG A 247 -10.49 11.39 11.91
N ARG A 248 -9.84 11.03 10.79
CA ARG A 248 -10.54 10.54 9.60
C ARG A 248 -11.02 9.08 9.74
N TYR A 249 -10.25 8.20 10.38
CA TYR A 249 -10.45 6.74 10.23
C TYR A 249 -10.59 5.94 11.52
N ILE A 250 -10.26 6.51 12.68
CA ILE A 250 -10.17 5.75 13.94
C ILE A 250 -11.12 6.32 14.98
N GLU A 251 -11.09 7.63 15.15
CA GLU A 251 -11.90 8.34 16.13
C GLU A 251 -13.33 8.40 15.57
N MET A 252 -14.18 7.50 16.05
CA MET A 252 -15.61 7.59 15.82
C MET A 252 -16.20 8.44 16.94
N GLU A 253 -16.91 9.50 16.59
CA GLU A 253 -17.90 10.12 17.48
C GLU A 253 -19.10 9.18 17.68
#